data_AF-A0A238D5H3-F1
#
_entry.id   AF-A0A238D5H3-F1
#
_cell.length_a   1.000
_cell.length_b   1.000
_cell.length_c   1.000
_cell.angle_alpha   90.00
_cell.angle_beta   90.00
_cell.angle_gamma   90.00
#
_symmetry.space_group_name_H-M   'P 1'
#
loop_
_entity.id
_entity.type
_entity.pdbx_description
1 polymer ?
#
loop_
_entity_poly.entity_id
_entity_poly.type
_entity_poly.pdbx_seq_one_letter_code
_entity_poly.pdbx_strand_id
1 'polypeptide(L)'
;MARQPRLCVPGLPHLVLLSAAAASQPLALEAQRWRFLAWLVEGLGSFPVQLHAYCVLPEAVWLLLTPERPAALSGLMQMLARRTSRALGGPVKPRGDAAKQAGVPEAQQQGSPARPAVWAGRFRSAVLQPQAWLLPAMVWVDAAAQREGLADADQPWSWSSHAAHCGLGGALGSAPALHGPQPYWMLGNTPFEREAAYSRLLQAGVDADRAGALQRALRSGTGLGDAAFLAELELRSGRSVRPARRGRPRKG
;
A
#
# COMPACT_ATOMS: atom_id res chain seq x y z
N MET A 1 -0.49 26.87 0.89
CA MET A 1 0.87 26.28 1.03
C MET A 1 0.94 25.00 0.21
N ALA A 2 1.98 24.85 -0.61
CA ALA A 2 2.24 23.62 -1.36
C ALA A 2 2.46 22.46 -0.39
N ARG A 3 1.71 21.37 -0.54
CA ARG A 3 1.77 20.21 0.35
C ARG A 3 3.01 19.40 0.02
N GLN A 4 3.88 19.13 0.99
CA GLN A 4 5.14 18.43 0.73
C GLN A 4 4.93 17.05 0.04
N PRO A 5 5.85 16.64 -0.85
CA PRO A 5 5.89 15.29 -1.42
C PRO A 5 5.93 14.23 -0.31
N ARG A 6 5.43 13.01 -0.55
CA ARG A 6 5.64 11.92 0.43
C ARG A 6 7.12 11.60 0.49
N LEU A 7 7.61 11.21 1.67
CA LEU A 7 8.95 10.68 1.82
C LEU A 7 9.07 9.40 1.00
N CYS A 8 10.01 9.37 0.06
CA CYS A 8 10.33 8.24 -0.79
C CYS A 8 11.84 8.14 -0.82
N VAL A 9 12.39 7.11 -0.18
CA VAL A 9 13.84 6.94 -0.04
C VAL A 9 14.29 5.71 -0.82
N PRO A 10 15.03 5.89 -1.93
CA PRO A 10 15.51 4.77 -2.72
C PRO A 10 16.32 3.76 -1.90
N GLY A 11 16.14 2.48 -2.20
CA GLY A 11 16.83 1.37 -1.55
C GLY A 11 16.38 1.05 -0.12
N LEU A 12 15.38 1.76 0.41
CA LEU A 12 14.78 1.45 1.71
C LEU A 12 13.34 0.97 1.57
N PRO A 13 12.90 -0.01 2.38
CA PRO A 13 11.53 -0.50 2.34
C PRO A 13 10.54 0.52 2.87
N HIS A 14 9.39 0.57 2.22
CA HIS A 14 8.26 1.45 2.53
C HIS A 14 7.04 0.58 2.79
N LEU A 15 6.51 0.64 4.02
CA LEU A 15 5.15 0.19 4.30
C LEU A 15 4.19 1.24 3.76
N VAL A 16 3.20 0.82 2.98
CA VAL A 16 2.26 1.71 2.28
C VAL A 16 0.83 1.26 2.51
N LEU A 17 -0.05 2.23 2.71
CA LEU A 17 -1.49 2.04 2.83
C LEU A 17 -2.24 3.00 1.91
N LEU A 18 -3.05 2.43 1.02
CA LEU A 18 -4.08 3.13 0.27
C LEU A 18 -5.43 2.79 0.90
N SER A 19 -6.13 3.78 1.46
CA SER A 19 -7.42 3.59 2.13
C SER A 19 -8.55 4.18 1.29
N ALA A 20 -9.66 3.47 1.21
CA ALA A 20 -10.91 3.92 0.63
C ALA A 20 -11.46 5.14 1.39
N ALA A 21 -12.27 5.94 0.70
CA ALA A 21 -13.01 7.00 1.36
C ALA A 21 -14.09 6.41 2.30
N ALA A 22 -14.59 7.21 3.23
CA ALA A 22 -15.66 6.78 4.13
C ALA A 22 -16.86 6.26 3.31
N ALA A 23 -17.41 5.10 3.74
CA ALA A 23 -18.50 4.39 3.05
C ALA A 23 -18.20 3.95 1.61
N SER A 24 -16.92 3.87 1.20
CA SER A 24 -16.50 3.34 -0.10
C SER A 24 -15.79 2.00 0.06
N GLN A 25 -16.16 1.02 -0.76
CA GLN A 25 -15.50 -0.29 -0.83
C GLN A 25 -15.08 -0.58 -2.29
N PRO A 26 -14.06 0.11 -2.84
CA PRO A 26 -13.70 0.03 -4.26
C PRO A 26 -13.28 -1.36 -4.75
N LEU A 27 -12.97 -2.24 -3.81
CA LEU A 27 -12.40 -3.56 -4.04
C LEU A 27 -13.23 -4.64 -3.34
N ALA A 28 -14.52 -4.40 -3.13
CA ALA A 28 -15.45 -5.33 -2.48
C ALA A 28 -15.66 -6.60 -3.31
N LEU A 29 -15.72 -6.47 -4.64
CA LEU A 29 -15.93 -7.59 -5.54
C LEU A 29 -14.61 -8.22 -5.94
N GLU A 30 -14.62 -9.54 -6.13
CA GLU A 30 -13.47 -10.30 -6.61
C GLU A 30 -12.93 -9.76 -7.95
N ALA A 31 -13.81 -9.48 -8.92
CA ALA A 31 -13.41 -8.94 -10.22
C ALA A 31 -12.67 -7.58 -10.11
N GLN A 32 -13.00 -6.77 -9.10
CA GLN A 32 -12.31 -5.50 -8.83
C GLN A 32 -10.91 -5.75 -8.27
N ARG A 33 -10.76 -6.72 -7.37
CA ARG A 33 -9.45 -7.11 -6.83
C ARG A 33 -8.55 -7.72 -7.90
N TRP A 34 -9.07 -8.59 -8.76
CA TRP A 34 -8.34 -9.11 -9.91
C TRP A 34 -7.85 -8.00 -10.83
N ARG A 35 -8.73 -7.04 -11.15
CA ARG A 35 -8.36 -5.89 -11.98
C ARG A 35 -7.29 -5.03 -11.31
N PHE A 36 -7.39 -4.82 -9.99
CA PHE A 36 -6.39 -4.09 -9.23
C PHE A 36 -5.02 -4.80 -9.27
N LEU A 37 -4.97 -6.11 -9.07
CA LEU A 37 -3.74 -6.91 -9.14
C LEU A 37 -3.13 -6.87 -10.55
N ALA A 38 -3.94 -6.94 -11.61
CA ALA A 38 -3.44 -6.78 -12.98
C ALA A 38 -2.77 -5.42 -13.19
N TRP A 39 -3.36 -4.33 -12.69
CA TRP A 39 -2.69 -3.02 -12.76
C TRP A 39 -1.46 -2.92 -11.87
N LEU A 40 -1.43 -3.62 -10.73
CA LEU A 40 -0.24 -3.70 -9.90
C LEU A 40 0.89 -4.38 -10.69
N VAL A 41 0.64 -5.52 -11.34
CA VAL A 41 1.60 -6.20 -12.22
C VAL A 41 2.13 -5.26 -13.31
N GLU A 42 1.24 -4.60 -14.06
CA GLU A 42 1.63 -3.62 -15.09
C GLU A 42 2.45 -2.47 -14.50
N GLY A 43 2.08 -2.01 -13.31
CA GLY A 43 2.78 -0.97 -12.57
C GLY A 43 4.18 -1.36 -12.15
N LEU A 44 4.37 -2.58 -11.64
CA LEU A 44 5.69 -3.11 -11.28
C LEU A 44 6.61 -3.23 -12.51
N GLY A 45 6.07 -3.46 -13.70
CA GLY A 45 6.83 -3.41 -14.96
C GLY A 45 7.19 -1.98 -15.42
N SER A 46 6.45 -0.97 -14.98
CA SER A 46 6.61 0.43 -15.42
C SER A 46 7.38 1.32 -14.43
N PHE A 47 7.39 0.95 -13.15
CA PHE A 47 8.05 1.69 -12.07
C PHE A 47 9.08 0.78 -11.40
N PRO A 48 10.33 1.23 -11.21
CA PRO A 48 11.38 0.41 -10.61
C PRO A 48 11.19 0.33 -9.09
N VAL A 49 10.36 -0.61 -8.69
CA VAL A 49 9.97 -0.86 -7.31
C VAL A 49 9.90 -2.35 -7.08
N GLN A 50 10.53 -2.81 -6.01
CA GLN A 50 10.49 -4.20 -5.59
C GLN A 50 9.30 -4.39 -4.65
N LEU A 51 8.43 -5.35 -4.94
CA LEU A 51 7.31 -5.71 -4.09
C LEU A 51 7.68 -6.87 -3.18
N HIS A 52 7.63 -6.66 -1.86
CA HIS A 52 7.95 -7.69 -0.87
C HIS A 52 6.70 -8.34 -0.28
N ALA A 53 5.61 -7.59 -0.10
CA ALA A 53 4.34 -8.13 0.38
C ALA A 53 3.16 -7.24 -0.05
N TYR A 54 1.99 -7.83 -0.21
CA TYR A 54 0.74 -7.11 -0.46
C TYR A 54 -0.46 -7.78 0.22
N CYS A 55 -1.48 -6.99 0.52
CA CYS A 55 -2.81 -7.49 0.87
C CYS A 55 -3.88 -6.50 0.36
N VAL A 56 -4.78 -7.00 -0.48
CA VAL A 56 -5.87 -6.24 -1.10
C VAL A 56 -7.17 -6.57 -0.39
N LEU A 57 -7.69 -5.59 0.35
CA LEU A 57 -8.94 -5.67 1.11
C LEU A 57 -10.04 -4.84 0.42
N PRO A 58 -11.32 -5.00 0.79
CA PRO A 58 -12.42 -4.20 0.24
C PRO A 58 -12.22 -2.68 0.36
N GLU A 59 -11.66 -2.24 1.48
CA GLU A 59 -11.51 -0.81 1.84
C GLU A 59 -10.07 -0.33 1.90
N ALA A 60 -9.10 -1.22 1.73
CA ALA A 60 -7.69 -0.88 1.90
C ALA A 60 -6.78 -1.75 1.06
N VAL A 61 -5.64 -1.17 0.65
CA VAL A 61 -4.54 -1.91 0.06
C VAL A 61 -3.29 -1.66 0.87
N TRP A 62 -2.73 -2.75 1.38
CA TRP A 62 -1.45 -2.80 2.07
C TRP A 62 -0.37 -3.24 1.09
N LEU A 63 0.72 -2.49 1.01
CA LEU A 63 1.89 -2.83 0.18
C LEU A 63 3.16 -2.62 0.99
N LEU A 64 4.15 -3.48 0.77
CA LEU A 64 5.50 -3.34 1.28
C LEU A 64 6.48 -3.34 0.11
N LEU A 65 7.08 -2.19 -0.15
CA LEU A 65 7.78 -1.90 -1.40
C LEU A 65 9.15 -1.27 -1.15
N THR A 66 10.17 -1.63 -1.93
CA THR A 66 11.44 -0.89 -1.97
C THR A 66 11.58 -0.18 -3.31
N PRO A 67 11.46 1.15 -3.38
CA PRO A 67 11.69 1.89 -4.62
C PRO A 67 13.19 1.98 -4.93
N GLU A 68 13.55 1.87 -6.20
CA GLU A 68 14.95 2.03 -6.64
C GLU A 68 15.26 3.45 -7.09
N ARG A 69 14.23 4.22 -7.44
CA ARG A 69 14.35 5.62 -7.86
C ARG A 69 13.46 6.55 -7.03
N PRO A 70 13.85 7.83 -6.88
CA PRO A 70 12.96 8.85 -6.35
C PRO A 70 11.66 8.89 -7.16
N ALA A 71 10.54 9.18 -6.50
CA ALA A 71 9.19 9.27 -7.08
C ALA A 71 8.61 7.97 -7.70
N ALA A 72 9.36 6.88 -7.86
CA ALA A 72 8.85 5.61 -8.41
C ALA A 72 7.63 5.09 -7.61
N LEU A 73 7.74 5.11 -6.29
CA LEU A 73 6.65 4.77 -5.38
C LEU A 73 5.42 5.65 -5.59
N SER A 74 5.62 6.97 -5.66
CA SER A 74 4.50 7.91 -5.84
C SER A 74 3.84 7.74 -7.22
N GLY A 75 4.63 7.44 -8.26
CA GLY A 75 4.14 7.15 -9.61
C GLY A 75 3.24 5.91 -9.64
N LEU A 76 3.73 4.79 -9.06
CA LEU A 76 2.95 3.56 -8.92
C LEU A 76 1.63 3.81 -8.20
N MET A 77 1.67 4.42 -7.02
CA MET A 77 0.47 4.64 -6.20
C MET A 77 -0.53 5.57 -6.88
N GLN A 78 -0.06 6.60 -7.60
CA GLN A 78 -0.95 7.48 -8.37
C GLN A 78 -1.59 6.75 -9.55
N MET A 79 -0.84 5.89 -10.24
CA MET A 79 -1.36 5.09 -11.34
C MET A 79 -2.48 4.17 -10.84
N LEU A 80 -2.22 3.40 -9.77
CA LEU A 80 -3.19 2.50 -9.14
C LEU A 80 -4.46 3.24 -8.72
N ALA A 81 -4.31 4.31 -7.92
CA ALA A 81 -5.44 5.06 -7.42
C ALA A 81 -6.30 5.65 -8.55
N ARG A 82 -5.68 6.20 -9.61
CA ARG A 82 -6.39 6.77 -10.75
C ARG A 82 -7.12 5.70 -11.57
N ARG A 83 -6.50 4.54 -11.80
CA ARG A 83 -7.13 3.46 -12.57
C ARG A 83 -8.32 2.86 -11.82
N THR A 84 -8.21 2.65 -10.50
CA THR A 84 -9.35 2.20 -9.69
C THR A 84 -10.49 3.21 -9.73
N SER A 85 -10.20 4.50 -9.52
CA SER A 85 -11.23 5.54 -9.59
C SER A 85 -11.90 5.63 -10.95
N ARG A 86 -11.14 5.44 -12.04
CA ARG A 86 -11.68 5.41 -13.40
C ARG A 86 -12.52 4.17 -13.67
N ALA A 87 -12.09 2.98 -13.27
CA ALA A 87 -12.87 1.77 -13.57
C ALA A 87 -14.19 1.69 -12.80
N LEU A 88 -14.24 2.28 -11.60
CA LEU A 88 -15.50 2.41 -10.86
C LEU A 88 -16.40 3.48 -11.48
N GLY A 89 -15.86 4.36 -12.32
CA GLY A 89 -16.60 5.39 -13.02
C GLY A 89 -16.82 5.12 -14.49
N GLY A 90 -18.09 4.99 -14.89
CA GLY A 90 -18.48 5.06 -16.30
C GLY A 90 -17.87 6.28 -17.03
N PRO A 91 -17.90 6.26 -18.38
CA PRO A 91 -17.01 7.04 -19.23
C PRO A 91 -16.94 8.52 -18.83
N VAL A 92 -15.70 9.02 -18.74
CA VAL A 92 -15.40 10.44 -18.56
C VAL A 92 -16.00 11.19 -19.76
N LYS A 93 -16.96 12.10 -19.52
CA LYS A 93 -17.49 13.00 -20.54
C LYS A 93 -16.30 13.61 -21.29
N PRO A 94 -16.22 13.52 -22.63
CA PRO A 94 -15.09 14.06 -23.36
C PRO A 94 -14.93 15.54 -23.00
N ARG A 95 -13.70 15.95 -22.69
CA ARG A 95 -13.33 17.36 -22.60
C ARG A 95 -13.74 17.99 -23.94
N GLY A 96 -14.47 19.11 -23.89
CA GLY A 96 -14.89 19.88 -25.06
C GLY A 96 -13.73 20.01 -26.04
N ASP A 97 -13.96 19.75 -27.33
CA ASP A 97 -14.46 20.81 -28.21
C ASP A 97 -15.49 20.36 -29.27
N ALA A 98 -15.96 19.11 -29.26
CA ALA A 98 -16.81 18.58 -30.34
C ALA A 98 -18.33 18.86 -30.19
N ALA A 99 -18.79 19.45 -29.09
CA ALA A 99 -20.22 19.67 -28.82
C ALA A 99 -20.73 21.09 -29.16
N LYS A 100 -19.91 21.93 -29.82
CA LYS A 100 -20.29 23.30 -30.19
C LYS A 100 -21.02 23.44 -31.54
N GLN A 101 -21.47 22.35 -32.16
CA GLN A 101 -22.09 22.41 -33.50
C GLN A 101 -23.54 21.89 -33.61
N ALA A 102 -24.21 21.57 -32.51
CA ALA A 102 -25.64 21.26 -32.55
C ALA A 102 -26.39 22.19 -31.57
N GLY A 103 -27.05 23.21 -32.11
CA GLY A 103 -27.86 24.16 -31.36
C GLY A 103 -29.04 23.48 -30.68
N VAL A 104 -28.85 23.02 -29.45
CA VAL A 104 -29.90 22.51 -28.56
C VAL A 104 -30.08 23.51 -27.42
N PRO A 105 -31.32 23.91 -27.08
CA PRO A 105 -31.58 24.92 -26.06
C PRO A 105 -31.08 24.51 -24.66
N GLU A 106 -30.46 25.46 -23.96
CA GLU A 106 -29.92 25.34 -22.60
C GLU A 106 -31.06 25.10 -21.59
N ALA A 107 -31.42 23.82 -21.39
CA ALA A 107 -32.12 23.40 -20.20
C ALA A 107 -31.17 23.54 -18.99
N GLN A 108 -31.65 24.19 -17.94
CA GLN A 108 -30.98 24.45 -16.66
C GLN A 108 -30.17 23.23 -16.18
N GLN A 109 -28.85 23.28 -16.39
CA GLN A 109 -27.91 22.28 -15.88
C GLN A 109 -27.72 22.51 -14.38
N GLN A 110 -28.62 21.92 -13.60
CA GLN A 110 -28.30 21.55 -12.22
C GLN A 110 -27.07 20.63 -12.28
N GLY A 111 -25.93 21.17 -11.85
CA GLY A 111 -24.64 20.48 -11.94
C GLY A 111 -24.76 19.07 -11.40
N SER A 112 -24.36 18.06 -12.19
CA SER A 112 -24.32 16.68 -11.71
C SER A 112 -23.61 16.63 -10.37
N PRO A 113 -24.16 15.92 -9.36
CA PRO A 113 -23.56 15.87 -8.03
C PRO A 113 -22.10 15.43 -8.17
N ALA A 114 -21.20 16.16 -7.50
CA ALA A 114 -19.79 15.82 -7.49
C ALA A 114 -19.64 14.36 -7.04
N ARG A 115 -19.03 13.54 -7.91
CA ARG A 115 -18.89 12.11 -7.65
C ARG A 115 -18.17 11.90 -6.32
N PRO A 116 -18.65 10.99 -5.44
CA PRO A 116 -17.96 10.69 -4.20
C PRO A 116 -16.55 10.17 -4.49
N ALA A 117 -15.59 10.61 -3.69
CA ALA A 117 -14.21 10.15 -3.79
C ALA A 117 -14.14 8.64 -3.49
N VAL A 118 -13.36 7.92 -4.28
CA VAL A 118 -13.13 6.48 -4.07
C VAL A 118 -12.12 6.22 -2.94
N TRP A 119 -11.10 7.08 -2.85
CA TRP A 119 -10.01 6.97 -1.88
C TRP A 119 -10.06 8.12 -0.88
N ALA A 120 -9.66 7.89 0.38
CA ALA A 120 -9.60 8.90 1.44
C ALA A 120 -8.51 9.98 1.23
N GLY A 121 -7.99 10.11 0.00
CA GLY A 121 -6.97 11.05 -0.41
C GLY A 121 -5.65 10.37 -0.79
N ARG A 122 -4.54 10.90 -0.28
CA ARG A 122 -3.19 10.37 -0.58
C ARG A 122 -2.93 9.11 0.24
N PHE A 123 -2.24 8.14 -0.35
CA PHE A 123 -1.68 7.01 0.40
C PHE A 123 -0.82 7.48 1.59
N ARG A 124 -0.74 6.63 2.62
CA ARG A 124 0.18 6.75 3.76
C ARG A 124 1.39 5.87 3.52
N SER A 125 2.55 6.28 4.04
CA SER A 125 3.77 5.48 3.93
C SER A 125 4.72 5.72 5.11
N ALA A 126 5.41 4.68 5.55
CA ALA A 126 6.49 4.73 6.54
C ALA A 126 7.74 4.03 5.99
N VAL A 127 8.92 4.62 6.20
CA VAL A 127 10.21 4.02 5.79
C VAL A 127 10.70 3.12 6.92
N LEU A 128 11.08 1.89 6.60
CA LEU A 128 11.47 0.91 7.60
C LEU A 128 12.98 0.62 7.55
N GLN A 129 13.61 0.41 8.70
CA GLN A 129 14.95 -0.16 8.78
C GLN A 129 14.87 -1.63 8.36
N PRO A 130 15.57 -2.06 7.28
CA PRO A 130 15.27 -3.35 6.65
C PRO A 130 15.46 -4.55 7.59
N GLN A 131 16.60 -4.61 8.29
CA GLN A 131 16.99 -5.79 9.08
C GLN A 131 16.08 -6.03 10.28
N ALA A 132 15.54 -4.96 10.89
CA ALA A 132 14.70 -5.07 12.07
C ALA A 132 13.20 -5.15 11.74
N TRP A 133 12.76 -4.50 10.67
CA TRP A 133 11.32 -4.24 10.44
C TRP A 133 10.77 -4.80 9.14
N LEU A 134 11.59 -5.21 8.17
CA LEU A 134 11.09 -5.70 6.89
C LEU A 134 10.31 -7.01 7.05
N LEU A 135 10.89 -8.00 7.71
CA LEU A 135 10.22 -9.30 7.92
C LEU A 135 8.98 -9.18 8.82
N PRO A 136 9.00 -8.48 9.98
CA PRO A 136 7.77 -8.23 10.74
C PRO A 136 6.70 -7.49 9.93
N ALA A 137 7.08 -6.54 9.08
CA ALA A 137 6.13 -5.85 8.22
C ALA A 137 5.55 -6.76 7.14
N MET A 138 6.30 -7.72 6.59
CA MET A 138 5.78 -8.71 5.65
C MET A 138 4.68 -9.55 6.33
N VAL A 139 4.98 -10.14 7.49
CA VAL A 139 4.03 -10.93 8.30
C VAL A 139 2.80 -10.09 8.64
N TRP A 140 3.01 -8.83 9.03
CA TRP A 140 1.91 -7.92 9.32
C TRP A 140 1.10 -7.56 8.07
N VAL A 141 1.67 -7.47 6.88
CA VAL A 141 0.88 -7.25 5.65
C VAL A 141 0.08 -8.50 5.29
N ASP A 142 0.69 -9.68 5.32
CA ASP A 142 0.04 -10.94 4.96
C ASP A 142 -1.10 -11.33 5.91
N ALA A 143 -0.98 -10.99 7.20
CA ALA A 143 -2.03 -11.19 8.19
C ALA A 143 -3.15 -10.11 8.15
N ALA A 144 -3.12 -9.16 7.21
CA ALA A 144 -4.07 -8.03 7.23
C ALA A 144 -5.53 -8.46 7.07
N ALA A 145 -5.83 -9.41 6.18
CA ALA A 145 -7.20 -9.91 6.00
C ALA A 145 -7.73 -10.59 7.27
N GLN A 146 -6.88 -11.38 7.96
CA GLN A 146 -7.23 -12.03 9.23
C GLN A 146 -7.49 -10.99 10.33
N ARG A 147 -6.64 -9.95 10.43
CA ARG A 147 -6.84 -8.85 11.39
C ARG A 147 -8.14 -8.09 11.19
N GLU A 148 -8.64 -8.02 9.95
CA GLU A 148 -9.89 -7.35 9.61
C GLU A 148 -11.08 -8.33 9.59
N GLY A 149 -10.89 -9.59 10.01
CA GLY A 149 -11.96 -10.60 10.09
C GLY A 149 -12.47 -11.08 8.73
N LEU A 150 -11.70 -10.91 7.65
CA LEU A 150 -12.06 -11.28 6.28
C LEU A 150 -11.59 -12.69 5.89
N ALA A 151 -10.67 -13.27 6.66
CA ALA A 151 -10.13 -14.60 6.44
C ALA A 151 -9.91 -15.31 7.77
N ASP A 152 -10.14 -16.62 7.78
CA ASP A 152 -9.81 -17.46 8.93
C ASP A 152 -8.28 -17.64 9.06
N ALA A 153 -7.84 -18.07 10.24
CA ALA A 153 -6.42 -18.32 10.51
C ALA A 153 -5.84 -19.40 9.57
N ASP A 154 -6.67 -20.39 9.21
CA ASP A 154 -6.26 -21.59 8.46
C ASP A 154 -6.37 -21.42 6.94
N GLN A 155 -6.95 -20.32 6.45
CA GLN A 155 -7.12 -20.08 5.02
C GLN A 155 -6.43 -18.78 4.58
N PRO A 156 -5.44 -18.85 3.67
CA PRO A 156 -4.80 -17.66 3.16
C PRO A 156 -5.79 -16.85 2.34
N TRP A 157 -5.80 -15.53 2.54
CA TRP A 157 -6.60 -14.62 1.72
C TRP A 157 -6.05 -14.58 0.30
N SER A 158 -6.85 -14.99 -0.68
CA SER A 158 -6.45 -15.14 -2.10
C SER A 158 -5.88 -13.86 -2.73
N TRP A 159 -6.19 -12.68 -2.18
CA TRP A 159 -5.69 -11.39 -2.66
C TRP A 159 -4.59 -10.81 -1.77
N SER A 160 -3.74 -11.69 -1.22
CA SER A 160 -2.53 -11.34 -0.47
C SER A 160 -1.31 -12.13 -0.96
N SER A 161 -0.12 -11.73 -0.52
CA SER A 161 1.12 -12.48 -0.75
C SER A 161 1.32 -13.68 0.18
N HIS A 162 0.43 -13.90 1.16
CA HIS A 162 0.53 -14.97 2.16
C HIS A 162 0.81 -16.33 1.50
N ALA A 163 -0.05 -16.76 0.57
CA ALA A 163 0.07 -18.08 -0.06
C ALA A 163 1.42 -18.27 -0.77
N ALA A 164 1.96 -17.20 -1.37
CA ALA A 164 3.24 -17.25 -2.07
C ALA A 164 4.42 -17.38 -1.10
N HIS A 165 4.41 -16.68 0.04
CA HIS A 165 5.47 -16.80 1.05
C HIS A 165 5.43 -18.12 1.83
N CYS A 166 4.26 -18.78 1.89
CA CYS A 166 4.08 -20.07 2.56
C CYS A 166 4.17 -21.28 1.61
N GLY A 167 4.47 -21.09 0.32
CA GLY A 167 4.57 -22.19 -0.64
C GLY A 167 3.25 -22.89 -0.97
N LEU A 168 2.10 -22.29 -0.64
CA LEU A 168 0.77 -22.91 -0.73
C LEU A 168 0.17 -22.91 -2.14
N GLY A 169 0.97 -22.66 -3.18
CA GLY A 169 0.51 -22.44 -4.55
C GLY A 169 -0.10 -21.04 -4.70
N GLY A 170 0.54 -20.19 -5.52
CA GLY A 170 0.16 -18.79 -5.68
C GLY A 170 -1.19 -18.62 -6.39
N ALA A 171 -1.87 -17.52 -6.03
CA ALA A 171 -3.14 -17.06 -6.56
C ALA A 171 -3.36 -17.38 -8.06
N LEU A 172 -4.62 -17.74 -8.39
CA LEU A 172 -5.14 -17.88 -9.75
C LEU A 172 -4.55 -16.79 -10.68
N GLY A 173 -4.28 -17.11 -11.94
CA GLY A 173 -3.39 -16.32 -12.83
C GLY A 173 -3.49 -14.79 -12.72
N SER A 174 -2.32 -14.12 -12.76
CA SER A 174 -2.04 -12.67 -12.61
C SER A 174 -1.51 -12.20 -11.24
N ALA A 175 -0.95 -13.10 -10.41
CA ALA A 175 -0.28 -12.72 -9.17
C ALA A 175 0.94 -11.79 -9.43
N PRO A 176 1.14 -10.72 -8.64
CA PRO A 176 2.35 -9.90 -8.68
C PRO A 176 3.61 -10.71 -8.38
N ALA A 177 4.68 -10.47 -9.14
CA ALA A 177 6.00 -11.01 -8.82
C ALA A 177 6.50 -10.43 -7.50
N LEU A 178 6.88 -11.30 -6.56
CA LEU A 178 7.42 -10.93 -5.27
C LEU A 178 8.95 -10.98 -5.30
N HIS A 179 9.57 -9.99 -4.67
CA HIS A 179 10.99 -9.96 -4.40
C HIS A 179 11.23 -10.38 -2.96
N GLY A 180 11.81 -11.55 -2.75
CA GLY A 180 12.26 -12.00 -1.44
C GLY A 180 13.38 -11.10 -0.92
N PRO A 181 13.21 -10.36 0.18
CA PRO A 181 14.29 -9.57 0.74
C PRO A 181 15.26 -10.45 1.56
N GLN A 182 16.45 -9.94 1.87
CA GLN A 182 17.48 -10.68 2.62
C GLN A 182 16.95 -11.32 3.92
N PRO A 183 16.16 -10.64 4.79
CA PRO A 183 15.60 -11.27 5.99
C PRO A 183 14.69 -12.48 5.71
N TYR A 184 13.99 -12.50 4.57
CA TYR A 184 13.19 -13.67 4.15
C TYR A 184 14.09 -14.82 3.68
N TRP A 185 15.13 -14.53 2.89
CA TRP A 185 16.09 -15.55 2.44
C TRP A 185 16.85 -16.19 3.60
N MET A 186 17.07 -15.45 4.69
CA MET A 186 17.73 -15.97 5.90
C MET A 186 16.87 -16.93 6.73
N LEU A 187 15.57 -17.11 6.41
CA LEU A 187 14.69 -18.01 7.16
C LEU A 187 15.01 -19.50 6.99
N GLY A 188 15.79 -19.86 5.96
CA GLY A 188 16.07 -21.24 5.62
C GLY A 188 16.91 -21.35 4.35
N ASN A 189 17.67 -22.43 4.26
CA ASN A 189 18.57 -22.66 3.14
C ASN A 189 17.83 -23.26 1.93
N THR A 190 16.71 -23.94 2.18
CA THR A 190 15.83 -24.47 1.12
C THR A 190 14.53 -23.68 1.00
N PRO A 191 13.83 -23.71 -0.17
CA PRO A 191 12.49 -23.14 -0.31
C PRO A 191 11.52 -23.64 0.76
N PHE A 192 11.44 -24.96 0.97
CA PHE A 192 10.55 -25.57 1.95
C PHE A 192 10.83 -25.12 3.39
N GLU A 193 12.10 -25.02 3.79
CA GLU A 193 12.48 -24.52 5.12
C GLU A 193 12.03 -23.08 5.32
N ARG A 194 12.25 -22.21 4.32
CA ARG A 194 11.83 -20.80 4.38
C ARG A 194 10.32 -20.66 4.46
N GLU A 195 9.59 -21.38 3.62
CA GLU A 195 8.14 -21.36 3.57
C GLU A 195 7.54 -21.87 4.89
N ALA A 196 8.09 -22.94 5.48
CA ALA A 196 7.69 -23.46 6.77
C ALA A 196 8.05 -22.49 7.93
N ALA A 197 9.22 -21.85 7.88
CA ALA A 197 9.61 -20.85 8.86
C ALA A 197 8.72 -19.60 8.78
N TYR A 198 8.41 -19.13 7.57
CA TYR A 198 7.50 -18.00 7.37
C TYR A 198 6.08 -18.33 7.82
N SER A 199 5.57 -19.53 7.53
CA SER A 199 4.26 -20.01 8.02
C SER A 199 4.18 -19.97 9.54
N ARG A 200 5.25 -20.40 10.25
CA ARG A 200 5.32 -20.31 11.72
C ARG A 200 5.31 -18.87 12.22
N LEU A 201 5.97 -17.94 11.53
CA LEU A 201 5.93 -16.52 11.88
C LEU A 201 4.52 -15.92 11.70
N LEU A 202 3.81 -16.32 10.65
CA LEU A 202 2.42 -15.91 10.44
C LEU A 202 1.49 -16.45 11.52
N GLN A 203 1.64 -17.71 11.88
CA GLN A 203 0.87 -18.33 12.98
C GLN A 203 1.16 -17.66 14.33
N ALA A 204 2.42 -17.33 14.61
CA ALA A 204 2.79 -16.60 15.82
C ALA A 204 2.29 -15.14 15.80
N GLY A 205 2.15 -14.56 14.60
CA GLY A 205 1.78 -13.18 14.40
C GLY A 205 2.88 -12.18 14.79
N VAL A 206 2.53 -10.90 14.71
CA VAL A 206 3.38 -9.80 15.18
C VAL A 206 2.86 -9.35 16.53
N ASP A 207 3.75 -9.25 17.52
CA ASP A 207 3.41 -8.80 18.87
C ASP A 207 2.79 -7.38 18.87
N ALA A 208 2.05 -7.07 19.93
CA ALA A 208 1.28 -5.83 20.04
C ALA A 208 2.16 -4.56 19.97
N ASP A 209 3.40 -4.62 20.48
CA ASP A 209 4.31 -3.49 20.48
C ASP A 209 4.81 -3.17 19.08
N ARG A 210 5.24 -4.20 18.34
CA ARG A 210 5.67 -4.09 16.93
C ARG A 210 4.50 -3.69 16.03
N ALA A 211 3.33 -4.30 16.20
CA ALA A 211 2.13 -3.93 15.45
C ALA A 211 1.76 -2.46 15.72
N GLY A 212 1.79 -2.03 16.98
CA GLY A 212 1.56 -0.64 17.37
C GLY A 212 2.60 0.32 16.77
N ALA A 213 3.87 -0.09 16.69
CA ALA A 213 4.94 0.71 16.08
C ALA A 213 4.73 0.89 14.57
N LEU A 214 4.42 -0.17 13.83
CA LEU A 214 4.10 -0.12 12.41
C LEU A 214 2.92 0.82 12.13
N GLN A 215 1.83 0.68 12.90
CA GLN A 215 0.67 1.56 12.78
C GLN A 215 1.00 3.03 13.09
N ARG A 216 1.76 3.31 14.15
CA ARG A 216 2.15 4.68 14.52
C ARG A 216 3.02 5.32 13.43
N ALA A 217 4.01 4.61 12.93
CA ALA A 217 4.89 5.10 11.86
C ALA A 217 4.09 5.42 10.60
N LEU A 218 3.17 4.53 10.21
CA LEU A 218 2.34 4.73 9.02
C LEU A 218 1.34 5.89 9.16
N ARG A 219 0.70 6.05 10.33
CA ARG A 219 -0.22 7.17 10.59
C ARG A 219 0.50 8.51 10.53
N SER A 220 1.70 8.58 11.10
CA SER A 220 2.49 9.81 11.16
C SER A 220 3.30 10.07 9.88
N GLY A 221 3.52 9.05 9.06
CA GLY A 221 4.29 9.13 7.83
C GLY A 221 5.81 9.21 8.06
N THR A 222 6.29 8.63 9.15
CA THR A 222 7.67 8.74 9.65
C THR A 222 8.51 7.50 9.37
N GLY A 223 9.81 7.56 9.68
CA GLY A 223 10.66 6.37 9.70
C GLY A 223 10.35 5.46 10.88
N LEU A 224 10.72 4.19 10.77
CA LEU A 224 10.68 3.19 11.84
C LEU A 224 12.00 2.40 11.86
N GLY A 225 12.75 2.54 12.95
CA GLY A 225 14.06 1.94 13.16
C GLY A 225 14.70 2.47 14.43
N ASP A 226 15.94 2.09 14.68
CA ASP A 226 16.73 2.62 15.80
C ASP A 226 17.10 4.10 15.61
N ALA A 227 17.69 4.70 16.65
CA ALA A 227 18.06 6.11 16.64
C ALA A 227 19.10 6.47 15.57
N ALA A 228 20.02 5.55 15.25
CA ALA A 228 21.06 5.76 14.25
C ALA A 228 20.45 5.78 12.84
N PHE A 229 19.60 4.80 12.54
CA PHE A 229 18.85 4.74 11.30
C PHE A 229 17.98 5.98 11.09
N LEU A 230 17.27 6.44 12.13
CA LEU A 230 16.42 7.63 12.02
C LEU A 230 17.25 8.91 11.78
N ALA A 231 18.44 9.02 12.37
CA ALA A 231 19.35 10.14 12.13
C ALA A 231 19.90 10.13 10.69
N GLU A 232 20.29 8.96 10.17
CA GLU A 232 20.71 8.79 8.78
C GLU A 232 19.58 9.13 7.80
N LEU A 233 18.36 8.67 8.10
CA LEU A 233 17.19 8.91 7.28
C LEU A 233 16.82 10.40 7.22
N GLU A 234 16.97 11.12 8.34
CA GLU A 234 16.83 12.58 8.42
C GLU A 234 17.83 13.29 7.51
N LEU A 235 19.11 12.88 7.58
CA LEU A 235 20.17 13.42 6.74
C LEU A 235 19.92 13.19 5.25
N ARG A 236 19.53 11.97 4.86
CA ARG A 236 19.26 11.59 3.47
C ARG A 236 18.03 12.27 2.88
N SER A 237 17.02 12.51 3.71
CA SER A 237 15.74 13.06 3.25
C SER A 237 15.64 14.58 3.33
N GLY A 238 16.51 15.22 4.12
CA GLY A 238 16.44 16.65 4.42
C GLY A 238 15.15 17.03 5.17
N ARG A 239 14.52 16.07 5.86
CA ARG A 239 13.22 16.24 6.54
C ARG A 239 13.25 15.56 7.89
N SER A 240 12.47 16.10 8.83
CA SER A 240 12.21 15.40 10.09
C SER A 240 11.45 14.11 9.80
N VAL A 241 12.03 12.98 10.21
CA VAL A 241 11.46 11.63 10.05
C VAL A 241 11.10 11.02 11.40
N ARG A 242 11.13 11.83 12.45
CA ARG A 242 10.68 11.50 13.80
C ARG A 242 9.25 12.01 14.02
N PRO A 243 8.44 11.33 14.85
CA PRO A 243 7.15 11.86 15.25
C PRO A 243 7.34 13.25 15.88
N ALA A 244 6.55 14.23 15.44
CA ALA A 244 6.57 15.55 16.05
C ALA A 244 6.29 15.41 17.56
N ARG A 245 7.11 16.05 18.41
CA ARG A 245 6.81 16.16 19.85
C ARG A 245 5.43 16.80 19.96
N ARG A 246 4.48 16.13 20.65
CA ARG A 246 3.13 16.67 20.91
C ARG A 246 3.29 18.07 21.52
N GLY A 247 2.79 19.10 20.85
CA GLY A 247 2.78 20.46 21.37
C GLY A 247 2.01 20.51 22.68
N ARG A 248 2.58 21.14 23.71
CA ARG A 248 1.90 21.43 24.98
C ARG A 248 0.61 22.22 24.68
N PRO A 249 -0.56 21.89 25.25
CA PRO A 249 -1.75 22.73 25.10
C PRO A 249 -1.41 24.14 25.59
N ARG A 250 -1.72 25.17 24.81
CA ARG A 250 -1.69 26.55 25.29
C ARG A 250 -2.76 26.65 26.38
N LYS A 251 -2.34 26.92 27.62
CA LYS A 251 -3.26 27.40 28.66
C LYS A 251 -3.82 28.73 28.17
N GLY A 252 -5.08 28.72 27.73
CA GLY A 252 -5.95 29.88 27.78
C GLY A 252 -6.71 29.86 29.10
#